data_AF-A0A954MXR8-F1
#
_entry.id   AF-A0A954MXR8-F1
#
_cell.length_a   1.000
_cell.length_b   1.000
_cell.length_c   1.000
_cell.angle_alpha   90.00
_cell.angle_beta   90.00
_cell.angle_gamma   90.00
#
_symmetry.space_group_name_H-M   'P 1'
#
loop_
_entity.id
_entity.type
_entity.pdbx_description
1 polymer ?
#
loop_
_entity_poly.entity_id
_entity_poly.type
_entity_poly.pdbx_seq_one_letter_code
_entity_poly.pdbx_strand_id
1 'polypeptide(L)'
;HLGAVLENARWPAVNCHQLYETDCVTEPIPVSNGLAEVPQGPGLGITLNEDAIDHYRITRKPKPYPHPGLLLAVRWPSGTTTYYAHTAQYWDDWQAGRLPFFPKGVHLEHIPDDHSPAWRDLYNRIQSGPVHSPQPPF
;
A
#
# COMPACT_ATOMS: atom_id res chain seq x y z
N HIS A 1 -14.63 18.96 5.41
CA HIS A 1 -13.86 20.21 5.63
C HIS A 1 -13.24 20.76 4.36
N LEU A 2 -12.05 20.32 3.92
CA LEU A 2 -11.36 20.95 2.77
C LEU A 2 -12.20 21.01 1.48
N GLY A 3 -12.83 19.90 1.09
CA GLY A 3 -13.68 19.85 -0.11
C GLY A 3 -14.94 20.73 -0.04
N ALA A 4 -15.38 21.13 1.15
CA ALA A 4 -16.58 21.94 1.32
C ALA A 4 -16.32 23.46 1.22
N VAL A 5 -15.07 23.89 1.33
CA VAL A 5 -14.68 25.31 1.26
C VAL A 5 -13.98 25.67 -0.04
N LEU A 6 -13.56 24.68 -0.84
CA LEU A 6 -12.90 24.90 -2.12
C LEU A 6 -13.91 24.92 -3.25
N GLU A 7 -14.21 26.12 -3.77
CA GLU A 7 -15.14 26.31 -4.90
C GLU A 7 -14.75 25.56 -6.17
N ASN A 8 -13.46 25.22 -6.31
CA ASN A 8 -12.89 24.52 -7.46
C ASN A 8 -12.60 23.04 -7.21
N ALA A 9 -13.01 22.47 -6.07
CA ALA A 9 -12.94 21.03 -5.87
C ALA A 9 -13.90 20.33 -6.85
N ARG A 10 -13.35 19.54 -7.78
CA ARG A 10 -14.12 18.80 -8.80
C ARG A 10 -13.83 17.29 -8.78
N TRP A 11 -12.68 16.90 -8.24
CA TRP A 11 -12.30 15.49 -8.18
C TRP A 11 -12.84 14.84 -6.90
N PRO A 12 -13.29 13.57 -6.99
CA PRO A 12 -13.76 12.84 -5.82
C PRO A 12 -12.61 12.59 -4.84
N ALA A 13 -12.93 12.57 -3.55
CA ALA A 13 -11.99 12.14 -2.52
C ALA A 13 -12.06 10.61 -2.37
N VAL A 14 -10.90 9.94 -2.38
CA VAL A 14 -10.78 8.51 -2.06
C VAL A 14 -10.22 8.40 -0.65
N ASN A 15 -11.07 8.08 0.33
CA ASN A 15 -10.74 8.15 1.76
C ASN A 15 -10.63 6.77 2.45
N CYS A 16 -11.18 5.70 1.86
CA CYS A 16 -11.02 4.30 2.29
C CYS A 16 -11.30 3.97 3.76
N HIS A 17 -11.87 4.88 4.56
CA HIS A 17 -12.14 4.68 5.97
C HIS A 17 -13.16 3.56 6.27
N GLN A 18 -14.05 3.23 5.33
CA GLN A 18 -14.97 2.08 5.43
C GLN A 18 -14.31 0.73 5.23
N LEU A 19 -13.01 0.66 4.88
CA LEU A 19 -12.32 -0.62 4.67
C LEU A 19 -11.92 -1.30 5.99
N TYR A 20 -11.88 -0.55 7.08
CA TYR A 20 -11.48 -1.07 8.38
C TYR A 20 -12.69 -1.67 9.11
N GLU A 21 -12.46 -2.79 9.80
CA GLU A 21 -13.50 -3.45 10.61
C GLU A 21 -13.96 -2.59 11.80
N THR A 22 -13.02 -1.85 12.41
CA THR A 22 -13.29 -0.95 13.53
C THR A 22 -12.67 0.41 13.25
N ASP A 23 -13.43 1.48 13.50
CA ASP A 23 -12.99 2.85 13.33
C ASP A 23 -12.33 3.40 14.61
N CYS A 24 -11.40 4.33 14.46
CA CYS A 24 -10.75 5.05 15.55
C CYS A 24 -11.51 6.34 15.94
N VAL A 25 -12.68 6.57 15.35
CA VAL A 25 -13.66 7.59 15.78
C VAL A 25 -14.88 6.92 16.40
N THR A 26 -15.53 7.59 17.35
CA THR A 26 -16.72 7.04 18.03
C THR A 26 -17.95 6.99 17.12
N GLU A 27 -18.07 7.97 16.22
CA GLU A 27 -19.15 8.08 15.25
C GLU A 27 -18.55 8.03 13.84
N PRO A 28 -18.75 6.91 13.09
CA PRO A 28 -18.26 6.80 11.73
C PRO A 28 -18.92 7.83 10.81
N ILE A 29 -18.20 8.28 9.78
CA ILE A 29 -18.75 9.19 8.78
C ILE A 29 -19.65 8.41 7.82
N PRO A 30 -20.97 8.65 7.81
CA PRO A 30 -21.87 7.94 6.90
C PRO A 30 -21.64 8.43 5.46
N VAL A 31 -21.50 7.47 4.55
CA VAL A 31 -21.49 7.73 3.11
C VAL A 31 -22.84 7.32 2.53
N SER A 32 -23.55 8.26 1.92
CA SER A 32 -24.83 8.05 1.26
C SER A 32 -24.77 8.61 -0.16
N ASN A 33 -25.13 7.77 -1.14
CA ASN A 33 -25.12 8.13 -2.56
C ASN A 33 -23.77 8.76 -3.03
N GLY A 34 -22.64 8.21 -2.55
CA GLY A 34 -21.29 8.69 -2.90
C GLY A 34 -20.89 10.02 -2.25
N LEU A 35 -21.68 10.53 -1.30
CA LEU A 35 -21.42 11.78 -0.59
C LEU A 35 -21.34 11.54 0.92
N ALA A 36 -20.63 12.39 1.62
CA ALA A 36 -20.55 12.42 3.08
C ALA A 36 -20.78 13.85 3.57
N GLU A 37 -21.58 14.00 4.62
CA GLU A 37 -21.79 15.30 5.24
C GLU A 37 -20.53 15.77 5.98
N VAL A 38 -20.36 17.09 6.05
CA VAL A 38 -19.27 17.68 6.80
C VAL A 38 -19.64 17.70 8.28
N PRO A 39 -18.81 17.17 9.19
CA PRO A 39 -19.07 17.28 10.62
C PRO A 39 -19.15 18.74 11.07
N GLN A 40 -20.14 19.08 11.89
CA GLN A 40 -20.44 20.47 12.29
C GLN A 40 -19.82 20.89 13.64
N GLY A 41 -19.26 19.94 14.39
CA GLY A 41 -18.61 20.22 15.66
C GLY A 41 -17.32 21.04 15.53
N PRO A 42 -16.79 21.57 16.65
CA PRO A 42 -15.54 22.34 16.64
C PRO A 42 -14.35 21.50 16.16
N GLY A 43 -13.36 22.18 15.56
CA GLY A 43 -12.18 21.52 15.00
C GLY A 43 -12.53 20.63 13.81
N LEU A 44 -12.20 19.34 13.88
CA LEU A 44 -12.60 18.38 12.86
C LEU A 44 -14.05 17.90 13.01
N GLY A 45 -14.72 18.21 14.13
CA GLY A 45 -16.08 17.79 14.42
C GLY A 45 -16.25 16.28 14.62
N ILE A 46 -15.18 15.58 15.00
CA ILE A 46 -15.17 14.15 15.30
C ILE A 46 -14.67 13.91 16.73
N THR A 47 -15.11 12.81 17.33
CA THR A 47 -14.63 12.33 18.63
C THR A 47 -13.84 11.04 18.43
N LEU A 48 -12.68 10.94 19.07
CA LEU A 48 -11.81 9.77 18.98
C LEU A 48 -12.32 8.64 19.88
N ASN A 49 -12.19 7.41 19.40
CA ASN A 49 -12.40 6.20 20.18
C ASN A 49 -11.06 5.75 20.78
N GLU A 50 -10.79 6.18 22.02
CA GLU A 50 -9.52 5.91 22.70
C GLU A 50 -9.26 4.41 22.89
N ASP A 51 -10.32 3.62 23.18
CA ASP A 51 -10.20 2.17 23.33
C ASP A 51 -9.76 1.51 22.01
N ALA A 52 -10.32 1.93 20.87
CA ALA A 52 -9.92 1.43 19.55
C ALA A 52 -8.50 1.87 19.19
N ILE A 53 -8.14 3.13 19.50
CA ILE A 53 -6.79 3.64 19.28
C ILE A 53 -5.76 2.85 20.08
N ASP A 54 -6.05 2.54 21.34
CA ASP A 54 -5.18 1.74 22.19
C ASP A 54 -5.10 0.29 21.72
N HIS A 55 -6.21 -0.30 21.28
CA HIS A 55 -6.25 -1.64 20.71
C HIS A 55 -5.36 -1.76 19.45
N TYR A 56 -5.41 -0.77 18.55
CA TYR A 56 -4.64 -0.75 17.31
C TYR A 56 -3.27 -0.09 17.43
N ARG A 57 -2.85 0.27 18.64
CA ARG A 57 -1.56 0.91 18.88
C ARG A 57 -0.42 -0.04 18.49
N ILE A 58 0.43 0.39 17.57
CA ILE A 58 1.61 -0.37 17.16
C ILE A 58 2.90 0.23 17.74
N THR A 59 3.89 -0.63 18.00
CA THR A 59 5.27 -0.17 18.18
C THR A 59 5.75 0.45 16.87
N ARG A 60 6.18 1.72 16.92
CA ARG A 60 6.76 2.40 15.76
C ARG A 60 7.95 1.60 15.25
N LYS A 61 7.83 1.06 14.04
CA LYS A 61 8.97 0.44 13.36
C LYS A 61 9.96 1.54 12.93
N PRO A 62 11.28 1.33 13.10
CA PRO A 62 12.27 2.22 12.50
C PRO A 62 12.02 2.25 10.98
N LYS A 63 12.20 3.43 10.37
CA LYS A 63 11.91 3.66 8.95
C LYS A 63 13.19 3.86 8.11
N PRO A 64 14.16 2.91 8.07
CA PRO A 64 15.05 2.89 6.92
C PRO A 64 14.21 2.50 5.71
N TYR A 65 14.15 3.37 4.70
CA TYR A 65 13.57 3.04 3.41
C TYR A 65 14.70 3.02 2.37
N PRO A 66 14.85 1.92 1.61
CA PRO A 66 14.15 0.64 1.76
C PRO A 66 14.55 -0.11 3.05
N HIS A 67 13.72 -1.06 3.49
CA HIS A 67 14.07 -1.94 4.62
C HIS A 67 15.24 -2.85 4.19
N PRO A 68 16.28 -3.06 5.03
CA PRO A 68 17.37 -3.96 4.69
C PRO A 68 16.88 -5.38 4.41
N GLY A 69 17.42 -6.02 3.37
CA GLY A 69 17.05 -7.40 3.02
C GLY A 69 15.65 -7.56 2.41
N LEU A 70 15.00 -6.47 2.00
CA LEU A 70 13.70 -6.54 1.36
C LEU A 70 13.81 -7.12 -0.05
N LEU A 71 13.11 -8.23 -0.28
CA LEU A 71 12.94 -8.85 -1.59
C LEU A 71 11.44 -9.07 -1.84
N LEU A 72 10.89 -8.35 -2.81
CA LEU A 72 9.49 -8.45 -3.19
C LEU A 72 9.35 -9.24 -4.49
N ALA A 73 8.34 -10.10 -4.58
CA ALA A 73 7.99 -10.86 -5.77
C ALA A 73 6.53 -10.58 -6.17
N VAL A 74 6.34 -10.06 -7.37
CA VAL A 74 5.01 -9.96 -8.02
C VAL A 74 4.83 -11.19 -8.90
N ARG A 75 3.93 -12.08 -8.49
CA ARG A 75 3.56 -13.31 -9.21
C ARG A 75 2.45 -13.00 -10.20
N TRP A 76 2.68 -13.30 -11.47
CA TRP A 76 1.70 -13.09 -12.53
C TRP A 76 0.92 -14.38 -12.84
N PRO A 77 -0.37 -14.30 -13.20
CA PRO A 77 -1.15 -15.47 -13.61
C PRO A 77 -0.57 -16.26 -14.79
N SER A 78 0.29 -15.65 -15.60
CA SER A 78 1.02 -16.31 -16.69
C SER A 78 2.15 -17.23 -16.21
N GLY A 79 2.45 -17.25 -14.91
CA GLY A 79 3.56 -17.99 -14.31
C GLY A 79 4.87 -17.20 -14.22
N THR A 80 4.94 -15.99 -14.79
CA THR A 80 6.13 -15.14 -14.66
C THR A 80 6.17 -14.46 -13.29
N THR A 81 7.37 -14.04 -12.88
CA THR A 81 7.56 -13.27 -11.64
C THR A 81 8.41 -12.03 -11.90
N THR A 82 8.04 -10.90 -11.31
CA THR A 82 8.90 -9.71 -11.25
C THR A 82 9.39 -9.50 -9.82
N TYR A 83 10.71 -9.37 -9.66
CA TYR A 83 11.35 -9.13 -8.38
C TYR A 83 11.80 -7.67 -8.22
N TYR A 84 11.59 -7.11 -7.03
CA TYR A 84 11.95 -5.74 -6.68
C TYR A 84 12.67 -5.68 -5.34
N ALA A 85 13.63 -4.77 -5.21
CA ALA A 85 14.28 -4.46 -3.93
C ALA A 85 13.35 -3.67 -2.99
N HIS A 86 12.42 -2.90 -3.56
CA HIS A 86 11.44 -2.09 -2.83
C HIS A 86 10.34 -1.56 -3.76
N THR A 87 9.29 -1.00 -3.16
CA THR A 87 8.09 -0.55 -3.90
C THR A 87 8.35 0.66 -4.82
N ALA A 88 9.36 1.49 -4.59
CA ALA A 88 9.67 2.57 -5.53
C ALA A 88 10.10 2.07 -6.93
N GLN A 89 10.85 0.96 -7.05
CA GLN A 89 11.17 0.39 -8.37
C GLN A 89 9.90 -0.05 -9.12
N TYR A 90 8.93 -0.60 -8.38
CA TYR A 90 7.61 -0.92 -8.92
C TYR A 90 6.89 0.35 -9.45
N TRP A 91 6.94 1.46 -8.69
CA TRP A 91 6.37 2.73 -9.14
C TRP A 91 7.08 3.32 -10.36
N ASP A 92 8.39 3.14 -10.47
CA ASP A 92 9.16 3.59 -11.63
C ASP A 92 8.78 2.81 -12.90
N ASP A 93 8.58 1.50 -12.79
CA ASP A 93 8.08 0.67 -13.89
C ASP A 93 6.65 1.05 -14.29
N TRP A 94 5.78 1.33 -13.31
CA TRP A 94 4.41 1.76 -13.57
C TRP A 94 4.37 3.10 -14.33
N GLN A 95 5.10 4.10 -13.84
CA GLN A 95 5.17 5.42 -14.47
C GLN A 95 5.77 5.37 -15.88
N ALA A 96 6.71 4.45 -16.11
CA ALA A 96 7.29 4.24 -17.43
C ALA A 96 6.41 3.40 -18.37
N GLY A 97 5.22 2.94 -17.94
CA GLY A 97 4.33 2.11 -18.74
C GLY A 97 4.85 0.69 -18.98
N ARG A 98 5.82 0.22 -18.18
CA ARG A 98 6.37 -1.15 -18.28
C ARG A 98 5.51 -2.20 -17.60
N LEU A 99 4.63 -1.78 -16.69
CA LEU A 99 3.72 -2.66 -15.99
C LEU A 99 2.33 -2.68 -16.63
N PRO A 100 1.75 -3.86 -16.85
CA PRO A 100 0.35 -3.96 -17.22
C PRO A 100 -0.54 -3.65 -16.02
N PHE A 101 -1.84 -3.47 -16.27
CA PHE A 101 -2.83 -3.58 -15.21
C PHE A 101 -2.71 -4.93 -14.48
N PHE A 102 -3.14 -4.97 -13.23
CA PHE A 102 -3.16 -6.20 -12.45
C PHE A 102 -4.44 -7.02 -12.70
N PRO A 103 -4.39 -8.08 -13.52
CA PRO A 103 -5.52 -8.99 -13.66
C PRO A 103 -5.76 -9.76 -12.35
N LYS A 104 -6.95 -10.35 -12.23
CA LYS A 104 -7.26 -11.29 -11.15
C LYS A 104 -6.18 -12.38 -11.07
N GLY A 105 -5.66 -12.63 -9.87
CA GLY A 105 -4.66 -13.66 -9.61
C GLY A 105 -3.22 -13.15 -9.51
N VAL A 106 -2.97 -11.85 -9.65
CA VAL A 106 -1.67 -11.28 -9.29
C VAL A 106 -1.50 -11.30 -7.77
N HIS A 107 -0.33 -11.74 -7.31
CA HIS A 107 0.01 -11.82 -5.89
C HIS A 107 1.35 -11.13 -5.60
N LEU A 108 1.41 -10.35 -4.52
CA LEU A 108 2.65 -9.76 -4.01
C LEU A 108 3.12 -10.57 -2.81
N GLU A 109 4.37 -10.99 -2.84
CA GLU A 109 5.00 -11.80 -1.81
C GLU A 109 6.30 -11.13 -1.35
N HIS A 110 6.62 -11.25 -0.06
CA HIS A 110 7.95 -10.98 0.46
C HIS A 110 8.71 -12.31 0.52
N ILE A 111 9.87 -12.39 -0.13
CA ILE A 111 10.73 -13.58 -0.13
C ILE A 111 11.74 -13.46 1.03
N PRO A 112 11.63 -14.28 2.09
CA PRO A 112 12.56 -14.24 3.21
C PRO A 112 14.00 -14.57 2.76
N ASP A 113 14.99 -13.93 3.37
CA ASP A 113 16.39 -14.32 3.22
C ASP A 113 16.62 -15.70 3.85
N ASP A 114 16.79 -16.71 3.00
CA ASP A 114 17.10 -18.09 3.38
C ASP A 114 18.63 -18.34 3.48
N HIS A 115 19.42 -17.27 3.36
CA HIS A 115 20.89 -17.27 3.32
C HIS A 115 21.50 -18.07 2.16
N SER A 116 20.69 -18.45 1.16
CA SER A 116 21.16 -19.20 0.01
C SER A 116 22.03 -18.32 -0.91
N PRO A 117 22.95 -18.92 -1.68
CA PRO A 117 23.64 -18.19 -2.75
C PRO A 117 22.67 -17.63 -3.80
N ALA A 118 21.56 -18.34 -4.08
CA ALA A 118 20.57 -17.94 -5.07
C ALA A 118 19.80 -16.69 -4.63
N TRP A 119 19.38 -16.63 -3.36
CA TRP A 119 18.75 -15.45 -2.80
C TRP A 119 19.69 -14.25 -2.84
N ARG A 120 20.96 -14.43 -2.42
CA ARG A 120 21.97 -13.35 -2.44
C ARG A 120 22.26 -12.84 -3.85
N ASP A 121 22.34 -13.73 -4.85
CA ASP A 121 22.47 -13.34 -6.25
C ASP A 121 21.29 -12.47 -6.71
N LEU A 122 20.06 -12.95 -6.48
CA LEU A 122 18.85 -12.23 -6.86
C LEU A 122 18.76 -10.88 -6.13
N TYR A 123 19.02 -10.86 -4.82
CA TYR A 123 19.01 -9.65 -4.00
C TYR A 123 20.02 -8.60 -4.49
N ASN A 124 21.22 -9.02 -4.91
CA ASN A 124 22.21 -8.10 -5.47
C ASN A 124 21.77 -7.55 -6.83
N ARG A 125 21.19 -8.39 -7.70
CA ARG A 125 20.73 -7.97 -9.02
C ARG A 125 19.59 -6.96 -8.94
N ILE A 126 18.63 -7.20 -8.05
CA ILE A 126 17.48 -6.29 -7.89
C ILE A 126 17.85 -4.91 -7.35
N GLN A 127 19.04 -4.72 -6.78
CA GLN A 127 19.50 -3.38 -6.37
C GLN A 127 19.71 -2.45 -7.57
N SER A 128 20.07 -3.01 -8.74
CA SER A 128 20.29 -2.21 -9.96
C SER A 128 19.00 -1.94 -10.74
N GLY A 129 17.92 -2.64 -10.42
CA GLY A 129 16.63 -2.54 -11.10
C GLY A 129 15.83 -3.84 -11.02
N PRO A 130 14.57 -3.84 -11.48
CA PRO A 130 13.71 -5.02 -11.42
C PRO A 130 14.29 -6.21 -12.18
N VAL A 131 14.07 -7.41 -11.66
CA VAL A 131 14.43 -8.67 -12.33
C VAL A 131 13.15 -9.39 -12.75
N HIS A 132 12.98 -9.60 -14.05
CA HIS A 132 11.87 -10.38 -14.60
C HIS A 132 12.32 -11.83 -14.84
N SER A 133 11.57 -12.78 -14.29
CA SER A 133 11.84 -14.20 -14.44
C SER A 133 10.68 -14.91 -15.16
N PRO A 134 10.96 -15.66 -16.25
CA PRO A 134 9.93 -16.40 -16.99
C PRO A 134 9.45 -17.64 -16.22
N GLN A 135 10.29 -18.16 -15.32
CA GLN A 135 9.96 -19.22 -14.38
C GLN A 135 10.39 -18.79 -12.99
N PRO A 136 9.61 -19.05 -11.94
CA PRO A 136 10.06 -18.80 -10.59
C PRO A 136 11.28 -19.69 -10.26
N PRO A 137 12.42 -19.17 -9.79
CA PRO A 137 13.40 -19.99 -9.08
C PRO A 137 12.87 -20.40 -7.68
N PHE A 138 11.76 -19.79 -7.24
CA PHE A 138 10.99 -20.06 -6.02
C PHE A 138 9.50 -19.92 -6.31
#